data_AF-W5WC24-F1
#
_entry.id   AF-W5WC24-F1
#
_cell.length_a   1.000
_cell.length_b   1.000
_cell.length_c   1.000
_cell.angle_alpha   90.00
_cell.angle_beta   90.00
_cell.angle_gamma   90.00
#
_symmetry.space_group_name_H-M   'P 1'
#
loop_
_entity.id
_entity.type
_entity.pdbx_description
1 polymer ?
#
loop_
_entity_poly.entity_id
_entity_poly.type
_entity_poly.pdbx_seq_one_letter_code
_entity_poly.pdbx_strand_id
1 'polypeptide(L)'
;MIKPRRWPIPGDTALDAARAIAREYRRALQLVDPDTCAHLDRQAEVFGQQWLLPTVAIHGENDLVTLDVAAELVGRSRDMIYKWARRDQRLTAHPGSDGRLRVRVGDVENVDAEMRQRRAQRHQT
;
A
#
# COMPACT_ATOMS: atom_id res chain seq x y z
N MET A 1 -18.89 -7.15 -29.50
CA MET A 1 -17.65 -6.54 -28.94
C MET A 1 -18.01 -5.91 -27.60
N ILE A 2 -17.50 -6.45 -26.49
CA ILE A 2 -17.79 -5.92 -25.15
C ILE A 2 -16.96 -4.64 -24.98
N LYS A 3 -17.61 -3.48 -24.76
CA LYS A 3 -16.88 -2.26 -24.40
C LYS A 3 -16.31 -2.44 -22.99
N PRO A 4 -15.00 -2.21 -22.77
CA PRO A 4 -14.43 -2.31 -21.43
C PRO A 4 -15.07 -1.28 -20.51
N ARG A 5 -15.47 -1.73 -19.31
CA ARG A 5 -15.96 -0.81 -18.26
C ARG A 5 -14.78 -0.02 -17.69
N ARG A 6 -15.06 1.24 -17.30
CA ARG A 6 -14.08 2.07 -16.60
C ARG A 6 -13.74 1.44 -15.24
N TRP A 7 -12.46 1.47 -14.85
CA TRP A 7 -12.04 1.06 -13.51
C TRP A 7 -12.83 1.84 -12.45
N PRO A 8 -13.41 1.16 -11.44
CA PRO A 8 -14.41 1.79 -10.56
C PRO A 8 -13.79 2.72 -9.51
N ILE A 9 -12.49 2.63 -9.23
CA ILE A 9 -11.83 3.43 -8.19
C ILE A 9 -11.24 4.70 -8.83
N PRO A 10 -11.79 5.89 -8.54
CA PRO A 10 -11.28 7.13 -9.11
C PRO A 10 -9.88 7.46 -8.60
N GLY A 11 -8.98 7.87 -9.49
CA GLY A 11 -7.61 8.28 -9.13
C GLY A 11 -6.59 7.15 -9.01
N ASP A 12 -7.04 5.89 -9.12
CA ASP A 12 -6.15 4.74 -9.31
C ASP A 12 -5.47 4.82 -10.69
N THR A 13 -4.17 4.54 -10.70
CA THR A 13 -3.41 4.35 -11.93
C THR A 13 -3.69 2.97 -12.54
N ALA A 14 -3.23 2.75 -13.78
CA ALA A 14 -3.29 1.43 -14.39
C ALA A 14 -2.57 0.35 -13.56
N LEU A 15 -1.49 0.72 -12.87
CA LEU A 15 -0.78 -0.18 -11.97
C LEU A 15 -1.58 -0.50 -10.71
N ASP A 16 -2.28 0.48 -10.14
CA ASP A 16 -3.14 0.28 -8.97
C ASP A 16 -4.29 -0.68 -9.31
N ALA A 17 -4.91 -0.49 -10.48
CA ALA A 17 -5.93 -1.39 -11.00
C ALA A 17 -5.40 -2.81 -11.23
N ALA A 18 -4.23 -2.96 -11.86
CA ALA A 18 -3.61 -4.27 -12.09
C ALA A 18 -3.32 -4.99 -10.77
N ARG A 19 -2.79 -4.29 -9.76
CA ARG A 19 -2.52 -4.85 -8.43
C ARG A 19 -3.79 -5.25 -7.70
N ALA A 20 -4.85 -4.45 -7.78
CA ALA A 20 -6.13 -4.78 -7.20
C ALA A 20 -6.73 -6.05 -7.82
N ILE A 21 -6.71 -6.15 -9.15
CA ILE A 21 -7.17 -7.34 -9.87
C ILE A 21 -6.35 -8.57 -9.47
N ALA A 22 -5.02 -8.47 -9.45
CA ALA A 22 -4.14 -9.58 -9.10
C ALA A 22 -4.39 -10.09 -7.66
N ARG A 23 -4.61 -9.17 -6.70
CA ARG A 23 -4.99 -9.54 -5.33
C ARG A 23 -6.33 -10.27 -5.28
N GLU A 24 -7.30 -9.86 -6.09
CA GLU A 24 -8.61 -10.52 -6.13
C GLU A 24 -8.52 -11.94 -6.71
N TYR A 25 -7.78 -12.12 -7.81
CA TYR A 25 -7.48 -13.45 -8.34
C TYR A 25 -6.77 -14.34 -7.32
N ARG A 26 -5.77 -13.79 -6.62
CA ARG A 26 -5.06 -14.53 -5.57
C ARG A 26 -5.97 -14.93 -4.42
N ARG A 27 -6.84 -14.04 -3.94
CA ARG A 27 -7.82 -14.38 -2.89
C ARG A 27 -8.74 -15.52 -3.33
N ALA A 28 -9.21 -15.48 -4.58
CA ALA A 28 -10.02 -16.55 -5.13
C ALA A 28 -9.24 -17.87 -5.23
N LEU A 29 -7.98 -17.82 -5.69
CA LEU A 29 -7.11 -19.00 -5.80
C LEU A 29 -6.75 -19.58 -4.44
N GLN A 30 -6.54 -18.76 -3.42
CA GLN A 30 -6.21 -19.20 -2.06
C GLN A 30 -7.29 -20.13 -1.47
N LEU A 31 -8.55 -19.95 -1.88
CA LEU A 31 -9.67 -20.81 -1.45
C LEU A 31 -9.69 -22.17 -2.16
N VAL A 32 -9.03 -22.29 -3.32
CA VAL A 32 -9.04 -23.48 -4.17
C VAL A 32 -7.75 -24.28 -4.02
N ASP A 33 -6.60 -23.61 -4.04
CA ASP A 33 -5.26 -24.21 -3.99
C ASP A 33 -4.29 -23.34 -3.16
N PRO A 34 -4.33 -23.47 -1.83
CA PRO A 34 -3.50 -22.66 -0.93
C PRO A 34 -2.00 -22.97 -1.06
N ASP A 35 -1.62 -24.20 -1.43
CA ASP A 35 -0.22 -24.62 -1.49
C ASP A 35 0.49 -24.03 -2.71
N THR A 36 -0.19 -24.01 -3.86
CA THR A 36 0.32 -23.32 -5.05
C THR A 36 0.43 -21.81 -4.81
N CYS A 37 -0.55 -21.18 -4.15
CA CYS A 37 -0.44 -19.79 -3.74
C CYS A 37 0.79 -19.54 -2.87
N ALA A 38 1.03 -20.37 -1.84
CA ALA A 38 2.20 -20.24 -0.98
C ALA A 38 3.54 -20.42 -1.74
N HIS A 39 3.57 -21.28 -2.75
CA HIS A 39 4.75 -21.43 -3.62
C HIS A 39 5.01 -20.17 -4.45
N LEU A 40 3.98 -19.63 -5.11
CA LEU A 40 4.06 -18.42 -5.93
C LEU A 40 4.41 -17.19 -5.09
N ASP A 41 3.86 -17.11 -3.88
CA ASP A 41 4.13 -16.05 -2.91
C ASP A 41 5.63 -15.99 -2.53
N ARG A 42 6.26 -17.14 -2.26
CA ARG A 42 7.70 -17.23 -2.00
C ARG A 42 8.52 -16.76 -3.21
N GLN A 43 8.08 -17.08 -4.42
CA GLN A 43 8.76 -16.59 -5.63
C GLN A 43 8.60 -15.07 -5.81
N ALA A 44 7.40 -14.54 -5.57
CA ALA A 44 7.12 -13.11 -5.64
C ALA A 44 7.98 -12.31 -4.65
N GLU A 45 8.20 -12.84 -3.45
CA GLU A 45 9.07 -12.25 -2.43
C GLU A 45 10.52 -12.10 -2.91
N VAL A 46 11.08 -13.12 -3.58
CA VAL A 46 12.43 -13.07 -4.17
C VAL A 46 12.58 -11.91 -5.16
N PHE A 47 11.51 -11.54 -5.86
CA PHE A 47 11.48 -10.42 -6.80
C PHE A 47 11.00 -9.09 -6.19
N GLY A 48 10.87 -9.01 -4.86
CA GLY A 48 10.43 -7.81 -4.14
C GLY A 48 8.96 -7.43 -4.41
N GLN A 49 8.12 -8.38 -4.86
CA GLN A 49 6.72 -8.14 -5.21
C GLN A 49 5.77 -8.42 -4.03
N GLN A 50 6.12 -7.95 -2.83
CA GLN A 50 5.38 -8.22 -1.59
C GLN A 50 3.97 -7.62 -1.56
N TRP A 51 3.65 -6.70 -2.48
CA TRP A 51 2.31 -6.08 -2.61
C TRP A 51 1.18 -7.09 -2.92
N LEU A 52 1.53 -8.30 -3.39
CA LEU A 52 0.59 -9.38 -3.70
C LEU A 52 0.26 -10.24 -2.47
N LEU A 53 1.15 -10.28 -1.49
CA LEU A 53 1.04 -11.12 -0.30
C LEU A 53 -0.09 -10.65 0.62
N PRO A 54 -0.69 -11.56 1.42
CA PRO A 54 -1.74 -11.18 2.33
C PRO A 54 -1.05 -10.50 3.50
N THR A 55 -1.11 -9.18 3.56
CA THR A 55 -0.67 -8.46 4.75
C THR A 55 -1.63 -8.84 5.87
N VAL A 56 -1.22 -9.76 6.74
CA VAL A 56 -1.80 -9.83 8.07
C VAL A 56 -1.62 -8.41 8.62
N ALA A 57 -2.69 -7.74 9.02
CA ALA A 57 -2.55 -6.44 9.65
C ALA A 57 -1.92 -6.66 11.03
N ILE A 58 -0.58 -6.75 11.05
CA ILE A 58 0.21 -6.91 12.27
C ILE A 58 0.21 -5.60 13.07
N HIS A 59 -0.16 -4.49 12.41
CA HIS A 59 -0.15 -3.16 12.99
C HIS A 59 -1.56 -2.59 13.12
N GLY A 60 -1.90 -2.14 14.33
CA GLY A 60 -3.07 -1.34 14.59
C GLY A 60 -2.86 0.12 14.18
N GLU A 61 -3.96 0.87 14.03
CA GLU A 61 -3.92 2.28 13.62
C GLU A 61 -3.02 3.15 14.51
N ASN A 62 -2.92 2.83 15.79
CA ASN A 62 -2.13 3.59 16.77
C ASN A 62 -0.68 3.14 16.88
N ASP A 63 -0.27 2.11 16.15
CA ASP A 63 1.10 1.61 16.23
C ASP A 63 2.08 2.58 15.59
N LEU A 64 3.24 2.71 16.22
CA LEU A 64 4.37 3.48 15.71
C LEU A 64 5.29 2.54 14.93
N VAL A 65 5.32 2.72 13.62
CA VAL A 65 6.12 1.89 12.69
C VAL A 65 7.26 2.69 12.08
N THR A 66 8.32 2.02 11.65
CA THR A 66 9.41 2.68 10.91
C THR A 66 8.93 3.15 9.54
N LEU A 67 9.69 4.05 8.91
CA LEU A 67 9.33 4.56 7.58
C LEU A 67 9.30 3.47 6.50
N ASP A 68 10.10 2.42 6.64
CA ASP A 68 10.14 1.28 5.72
C ASP A 68 8.83 0.49 5.80
N VAL A 69 8.39 0.16 7.02
CA VAL A 69 7.12 -0.53 7.26
C VAL A 69 5.93 0.34 6.81
N ALA A 70 5.95 1.64 7.14
CA ALA A 70 4.92 2.57 6.67
C ALA A 70 4.82 2.60 5.14
N ALA A 71 5.95 2.57 4.44
CA ALA A 71 6.00 2.57 2.98
C ALA A 71 5.39 1.30 2.38
N GLU A 72 5.68 0.14 2.98
CA GLU A 72 5.08 -1.14 2.62
C GLU A 72 3.57 -1.14 2.82
N LEU A 73 3.08 -0.65 3.97
CA LEU A 73 1.65 -0.62 4.32
C LEU A 73 0.80 0.13 3.28
N VAL A 74 1.29 1.26 2.77
CA VAL A 74 0.55 2.06 1.76
C VAL A 74 1.07 1.88 0.33
N GLY A 75 1.98 0.94 0.10
CA GLY A 75 2.56 0.67 -1.23
C GLY A 75 3.27 1.88 -1.86
N ARG A 76 3.98 2.67 -1.04
CA ARG A 76 4.77 3.85 -1.44
C ARG A 76 6.27 3.59 -1.28
N SER A 77 7.10 4.53 -1.73
CA SER A 77 8.53 4.47 -1.41
C SER A 77 8.80 5.06 -0.02
N ARG A 78 9.81 4.52 0.66
CA ARG A 78 10.33 5.06 1.93
C ARG A 78 10.63 6.55 1.85
N ASP A 79 11.23 7.01 0.75
CA ASP A 79 11.54 8.43 0.51
C ASP A 79 10.29 9.31 0.45
N MET A 80 9.17 8.77 -0.04
CA MET A 80 7.89 9.48 -0.04
C MET A 80 7.39 9.68 1.39
N ILE A 81 7.43 8.62 2.21
CA ILE A 81 7.05 8.69 3.62
C ILE A 81 7.96 9.66 4.38
N TYR A 82 9.28 9.62 4.11
CA TYR A 82 10.23 10.57 4.67
C TYR A 82 9.89 12.02 4.31
N LYS A 83 9.56 12.30 3.04
CA LYS A 83 9.12 13.63 2.61
C LYS A 83 7.86 14.07 3.36
N TRP A 84 6.87 13.18 3.53
CA TRP A 84 5.67 13.49 4.30
C TRP A 84 5.97 13.83 5.76
N ALA A 85 6.91 13.12 6.39
CA ALA A 85 7.28 13.34 7.78
C ALA A 85 8.16 14.59 8.01
N ARG A 86 9.14 14.86 7.13
CA ARG A 86 10.14 15.89 7.36
C ARG A 86 9.96 17.16 6.55
N ARG A 87 9.53 17.02 5.29
CA ARG A 87 9.45 18.14 4.34
C ARG A 87 8.06 18.76 4.31
N ASP A 88 7.04 17.92 4.18
CA ASP A 88 5.67 18.37 4.02
C ASP A 88 4.93 18.49 5.35
N GLN A 89 5.54 17.98 6.44
CA GLN A 89 4.99 17.98 7.81
C GLN A 89 3.56 17.43 7.90
N ARG A 90 3.24 16.46 7.03
CA ARG A 90 1.96 15.75 6.98
C ARG A 90 1.87 14.60 7.96
N LEU A 91 3.03 14.11 8.42
CA LEU A 91 3.12 13.05 9.43
C LEU A 91 3.87 13.58 10.65
N THR A 92 3.38 13.26 11.84
CA THR A 92 4.12 13.46 13.07
C THR A 92 5.12 12.33 13.25
N ALA A 93 6.38 12.69 13.50
CA ALA A 93 7.47 11.74 13.51
C ALA A 93 8.05 11.59 14.93
N HIS A 94 8.15 10.35 15.39
CA HIS A 94 8.58 9.98 16.73
C HIS A 94 9.97 9.34 16.67
N PRO A 95 10.93 9.76 17.52
CA PRO A 95 12.20 9.05 17.63
C PRO A 95 11.97 7.68 18.29
N GLY A 96 12.39 6.61 17.63
CA GLY A 96 12.45 5.27 18.21
C GLY A 96 13.62 5.13 19.19
N SER A 97 13.54 4.12 20.06
CA SER A 97 14.63 3.77 20.98
C SER A 97 15.93 3.35 20.28
N ASP A 98 15.84 2.98 19.01
CA ASP A 98 16.92 2.64 18.09
C ASP A 98 17.41 3.84 17.26
N GLY A 99 16.94 5.05 17.54
CA GLY A 99 17.24 6.27 16.78
C GLY A 99 16.55 6.34 15.42
N ARG A 100 15.74 5.34 15.04
CA ARG A 100 15.00 5.34 13.77
C ARG A 100 13.72 6.15 13.91
N LEU A 101 13.36 6.86 12.85
CA LEU A 101 12.13 7.64 12.80
C LEU A 101 10.92 6.70 12.68
N ARG A 102 9.91 6.93 13.50
CA ARG A 102 8.63 6.20 13.47
C ARG A 102 7.47 7.15 13.23
N VAL A 103 6.44 6.64 12.57
CA VAL A 103 5.20 7.36 12.26
C VAL A 103 4.02 6.47 12.64
N ARG A 104 2.91 7.09 13.01
CA ARG A 104 1.68 6.38 13.35
C ARG A 104 1.02 5.83 12.10
N VAL A 105 0.59 4.57 12.10
CA VAL A 105 -0.01 3.90 10.95
C VAL A 105 -1.22 4.67 10.40
N GLY A 106 -2.17 5.05 11.25
CA GLY A 106 -3.38 5.76 10.80
C GLY A 106 -3.10 7.10 10.12
N ASP A 107 -2.06 7.82 10.55
CA ASP A 107 -1.68 9.07 9.90
C ASP A 107 -1.15 8.83 8.48
N VAL A 108 -0.37 7.75 8.29
CA VAL A 108 0.15 7.36 6.98
C VAL A 108 -0.99 6.99 6.03
N GLU A 109 -1.93 6.17 6.49
CA GLU A 109 -3.11 5.76 5.71
C GLU A 109 -3.98 6.95 5.32
N ASN A 110 -4.23 7.87 6.26
CA ASN A 110 -5.00 9.09 6.02
C ASN A 110 -4.33 9.99 4.98
N VAL A 111 -3.02 10.23 5.10
CA VAL A 111 -2.27 11.03 4.13
C VAL A 111 -2.29 10.38 2.74
N ASP A 112 -2.14 9.05 2.63
CA ASP A 112 -2.24 8.37 1.34
C ASP A 112 -3.66 8.47 0.74
N ALA A 113 -4.70 8.30 1.56
CA ALA A 113 -6.09 8.46 1.15
C ALA A 113 -6.39 9.87 0.63
N GLU A 114 -5.94 10.91 1.33
CA GLU A 114 -6.06 12.30 0.86
C GLU A 114 -5.36 12.51 -0.48
N MET A 115 -4.15 11.95 -0.64
CA MET A 115 -3.40 12.09 -1.89
C MET A 115 -4.10 11.39 -3.06
N ARG A 116 -4.71 10.23 -2.82
CA ARG A 116 -5.58 9.55 -3.81
C ARG A 116 -6.78 10.41 -4.19
N GLN A 117 -7.47 10.99 -3.21
CA GLN A 117 -8.62 11.87 -3.44
C GLN A 117 -8.25 13.14 -4.24
N ARG A 118 -7.15 13.81 -3.91
CA ARG A 118 -6.67 15.00 -4.64
C ARG A 118 -6.34 14.68 -6.09
N ARG A 119 -5.77 13.51 -6.37
CA ARG A 119 -5.52 13.05 -7.76
C ARG A 119 -6.82 12.78 -8.52
N ALA A 120 -7.82 12.20 -7.86
CA ALA A 120 -9.13 11.96 -8.47
C ALA A 120 -9.82 13.28 -8.87
N GLN A 121 -9.77 14.29 -8.01
CA GLN A 121 -10.34 15.62 -8.28
C GLN A 121 -9.67 16.32 -9.48
N ARG A 122 -8.34 16.20 -9.60
CA ARG A 122 -7.59 16.77 -10.74
C ARG A 122 -7.92 16.16 -12.11
N HIS A 123 -8.46 14.95 -12.14
CA HIS A 123 -8.87 14.28 -13.38
C HIS A 123 -10.33 14.56 -13.76
N GLN A 124 -11.07 15.32 -12.95
CA GLN A 124 -12.46 15.71 -13.22
C GLN A 124 -12.60 17.15 -13.73
N THR A 125 -11.54 17.97 -13.63
CA THR A 125 -11.47 19.31 -14.24
C THR A 125 -10.87 19.22 -15.64
#